data_AF-A0A1I7FP07-F1
#
_entry.id   AF-A0A1I7FP07-F1
#
_cell.length_a   1.000
_cell.length_b   1.000
_cell.length_c   1.000
_cell.angle_alpha   90.00
_cell.angle_beta   90.00
_cell.angle_gamma   90.00
#
_symmetry.space_group_name_H-M   'P 1'
#
loop_
_entity.id
_entity.type
_entity.pdbx_description
1 polymer ?
#
loop_
_entity_poly.entity_id
_entity_poly.type
_entity_poly.pdbx_seq_one_letter_code
_entity_poly.pdbx_strand_id
1 'polypeptide(L)'
;MFRVSLKLWKIDEFEDSSGEHQGETVANSEDQDSDQVWHTAVEWVIREHESLSPVEWEELIGWLNMNPAHRKAYDEASRLWLITGLVPPFEPPAED
;
A
#
# COMPACT_ATOMS: atom_id res chain seq x y z
N MET A 1 -3.66 -7.15 17.80
CA MET A 1 -3.98 -5.85 17.17
C MET A 1 -2.67 -5.30 16.63
N PHE A 2 -2.29 -5.75 15.43
CA PHE A 2 -1.00 -5.38 14.84
C PHE A 2 -1.15 -4.01 14.17
N ARG A 3 -0.65 -2.96 14.83
CA ARG A 3 -0.48 -1.65 14.20
C ARG A 3 0.64 -1.77 13.18
N VAL A 4 0.32 -2.10 11.94
CA VAL A 4 1.26 -1.96 10.82
C VAL A 4 1.66 -0.49 10.78
N SER A 5 2.90 -0.21 11.18
CA SER A 5 3.42 1.14 11.22
C SER A 5 3.67 1.59 9.78
N LEU A 6 2.76 2.38 9.23
CA LEU A 6 2.85 3.13 7.97
C LEU A 6 4.05 4.11 7.87
N LYS A 7 5.07 3.94 8.71
CA LYS A 7 6.24 4.82 8.84
C LYS A 7 7.44 4.34 8.01
N LEU A 8 7.31 3.21 7.30
CA LEU A 8 8.40 2.56 6.57
C LEU A 8 8.36 2.72 5.04
N TRP A 9 7.44 3.52 4.50
CA TRP A 9 7.30 3.76 3.05
C TRP A 9 7.68 5.17 2.61
N LYS A 10 8.62 5.78 3.35
CA LYS A 10 9.29 7.02 2.98
C LYS A 10 10.79 6.91 3.22
N ILE A 11 11.40 5.82 2.75
CA ILE A 11 12.85 5.68 2.64
C ILE A 11 13.15 5.24 1.21
N ASP A 12 12.88 6.15 0.28
CA ASP A 12 13.86 6.48 -0.74
C ASP A 12 14.51 7.78 -0.26
N GLU A 13 15.36 7.67 0.76
CA GLU A 13 16.41 8.66 0.98
C GLU A 13 17.56 8.26 0.04
N PHE A 14 17.28 8.30 -1.27
CA PHE A 14 18.30 8.28 -2.29
C PHE A 14 18.87 9.69 -2.34
N GLU A 15 19.83 9.95 -1.46
CA GLU A 15 20.72 11.10 -1.57
C GLU A 15 21.62 10.86 -2.79
N ASP A 16 21.15 11.30 -3.96
CA ASP A 16 22.03 11.56 -5.11
C ASP A 16 21.83 12.99 -5.59
N SER A 17 22.70 13.84 -5.06
CA SER A 17 23.56 14.73 -5.84
C SER A 17 23.05 15.18 -7.22
N SER A 18 22.69 16.46 -7.28
CA SER A 18 22.99 17.40 -8.39
C SER A 18 22.52 17.03 -9.81
N GLY A 19 21.48 17.72 -10.30
CA GLY A 19 21.21 17.79 -11.74
C GLY A 19 19.87 18.41 -12.07
N GLU A 20 19.89 19.67 -12.48
CA GLU A 20 18.79 20.44 -13.06
C GLU A 20 17.92 19.61 -14.02
N HIS A 21 16.59 19.51 -13.81
CA HIS A 21 15.65 19.22 -14.90
C HIS A 21 14.39 20.07 -14.74
N GLN A 22 14.34 21.14 -15.53
CA GLN A 22 13.10 21.80 -15.91
C GLN A 22 12.35 20.89 -16.89
N GLY A 23 11.06 20.67 -16.63
CA GLY A 23 10.09 20.18 -17.61
C GLY A 23 9.42 18.87 -17.20
N GLU A 24 8.17 18.95 -16.72
CA GLU A 24 7.10 18.03 -17.16
C GLU A 24 5.75 18.50 -16.56
N THR A 25 4.86 19.09 -17.36
CA THR A 25 3.52 19.52 -16.90
C THR A 25 2.40 18.56 -17.32
N VAL A 26 2.69 17.26 -17.52
CA VAL A 26 1.67 16.27 -17.92
C VAL A 26 1.76 14.93 -17.18
N ALA A 27 2.93 14.51 -16.70
CA ALA A 27 3.12 13.23 -15.99
C ALA A 27 2.49 13.19 -14.57
N ASN A 28 2.19 14.35 -13.96
CA ASN A 28 1.75 14.41 -12.57
C ASN A 28 0.32 13.86 -12.33
N SER A 29 -0.49 13.62 -13.35
CA SER A 29 -1.89 13.17 -13.14
C SER A 29 -1.99 11.65 -13.03
N GLU A 30 -1.27 10.93 -13.90
CA GLU A 30 -1.32 9.46 -13.99
C GLU A 30 -0.63 8.81 -12.78
N ASP A 31 0.43 9.43 -12.27
CA ASP A 31 1.11 9.01 -11.05
C ASP A 31 0.23 9.19 -9.82
N GLN A 32 -0.50 10.31 -9.74
CA GLN A 32 -1.43 10.58 -8.63
C GLN A 32 -2.63 9.62 -8.64
N ASP A 33 -3.15 9.29 -9.83
CA ASP A 33 -4.21 8.29 -9.98
C ASP A 33 -3.72 6.90 -9.56
N SER A 34 -2.48 6.54 -9.93
CA SER A 34 -1.87 5.27 -9.55
C SER A 34 -1.62 5.17 -8.05
N ASP A 35 -1.14 6.25 -7.43
CA ASP A 35 -0.95 6.36 -5.98
C ASP A 35 -2.28 6.23 -5.23
N GLN A 36 -3.35 6.85 -5.74
CA GLN A 36 -4.68 6.75 -5.14
C GLN A 36 -5.25 5.33 -5.25
N VAL A 37 -5.06 4.67 -6.40
CA VAL A 37 -5.44 3.26 -6.59
C VAL A 37 -4.67 2.36 -5.63
N TRP A 38 -3.37 2.58 -5.48
CA TRP A 38 -2.51 1.85 -4.54
C TRP A 38 -2.97 2.02 -3.09
N HIS A 39 -3.19 3.26 -2.65
CA HIS A 39 -3.65 3.54 -1.29
C HIS A 39 -4.99 2.86 -1.00
N THR A 40 -5.93 2.90 -1.96
CA THR A 40 -7.24 2.25 -1.84
C THR A 40 -7.11 0.73 -1.74
N ALA A 41 -6.19 0.12 -2.50
CA ALA A 41 -5.90 -1.32 -2.42
C ALA A 41 -5.39 -1.74 -1.03
N VAL A 42 -4.42 -1.01 -0.47
CA VAL A 42 -3.86 -1.29 0.86
C VAL A 42 -4.94 -1.20 1.94
N GLU A 43 -5.76 -0.17 1.88
CA GLU A 43 -6.89 0.04 2.78
C GLU A 43 -7.90 -1.12 2.73
N TRP A 44 -8.20 -1.66 1.54
CA TRP A 44 -9.04 -2.85 1.41
C TRP A 44 -8.41 -4.09 2.04
N VAL A 45 -7.11 -4.32 1.83
CA VAL A 45 -6.38 -5.48 2.40
C VAL A 45 -6.36 -5.44 3.93
N ILE A 46 -6.17 -4.25 4.52
CA ILE A 46 -6.23 -4.07 5.98
C ILE A 46 -7.64 -4.44 6.49
N ARG A 47 -8.69 -3.89 5.88
CA ARG A 47 -10.08 -4.16 6.30
C ARG A 47 -10.48 -5.63 6.12
N GLU A 48 -10.06 -6.26 5.02
CA GLU A 48 -10.24 -7.71 4.79
C GLU A 48 -9.69 -8.53 5.96
N HIS A 49 -8.50 -8.19 6.42
CA HIS A 49 -7.86 -8.86 7.56
C HIS A 49 -8.44 -8.50 8.93
N GLU A 50 -9.05 -7.34 9.08
CA GLU A 50 -9.77 -6.93 10.31
C GLU A 50 -11.18 -7.53 10.41
N SER A 51 -11.69 -8.09 9.30
CA SER A 51 -13.05 -8.62 9.07
C SER A 51 -13.97 -7.63 8.37
N LEU A 52 -14.26 -7.90 7.10
CA LEU A 52 -15.28 -7.20 6.32
C LEU A 52 -16.69 -7.73 6.60
N SER A 53 -17.67 -6.83 6.61
CA SER A 53 -19.09 -7.17 6.53
C SER A 53 -19.48 -7.62 5.11
N PRO A 54 -20.61 -8.31 4.93
CA PRO A 54 -21.08 -8.71 3.60
C PRO A 54 -21.26 -7.54 2.62
N VAL A 55 -21.63 -6.36 3.12
CA VAL A 55 -21.80 -5.15 2.29
C VAL A 55 -20.44 -4.66 1.80
N GLU A 56 -19.44 -4.61 2.67
CA GLU A 56 -18.10 -4.17 2.29
C GLU A 56 -17.42 -5.17 1.35
N TRP A 57 -17.75 -6.47 1.44
CA TRP A 57 -17.34 -7.47 0.45
C TRP A 57 -17.89 -7.16 -0.94
N GLU A 58 -19.16 -6.77 -1.06
CA GLU A 58 -19.76 -6.37 -2.33
C GLU A 58 -19.11 -5.10 -2.89
N GLU A 59 -18.80 -4.13 -2.02
CA GLU A 59 -18.09 -2.90 -2.40
C GLU A 59 -16.67 -3.18 -2.90
N LEU A 60 -15.92 -4.06 -2.22
CA LEU A 60 -14.60 -4.51 -2.65
C LEU A 60 -14.68 -5.19 -4.02
N ILE A 61 -15.59 -6.14 -4.21
CA ILE A 61 -15.77 -6.83 -5.49
C ILE A 61 -16.15 -5.84 -6.60
N GLY A 62 -17.02 -4.87 -6.29
CA GLY A 62 -17.39 -3.79 -7.19
C GLY A 62 -16.16 -2.99 -7.62
N TRP A 63 -15.38 -2.51 -6.65
CA TRP A 63 -14.16 -1.73 -6.90
C TRP A 63 -13.12 -2.50 -7.74
N LEU A 64 -12.90 -3.79 -7.45
CA LEU A 64 -11.97 -4.65 -8.20
C LEU A 64 -12.40 -4.89 -9.66
N ASN A 65 -13.71 -4.88 -9.94
CA ASN A 65 -14.24 -5.11 -11.28
C ASN A 65 -14.34 -3.83 -12.11
N MET A 66 -14.25 -2.65 -11.50
CA MET A 66 -14.33 -1.37 -12.22
C MET A 66 -13.13 -1.12 -13.13
N ASN A 67 -11.92 -1.54 -12.73
CA ASN A 67 -10.71 -1.29 -13.50
C ASN A 67 -9.65 -2.38 -13.25
N PRO A 68 -9.01 -2.96 -14.29
CA PRO A 68 -7.91 -3.91 -14.10
C PRO A 68 -6.75 -3.37 -13.26
N ALA A 69 -6.51 -2.05 -13.23
CA ALA A 69 -5.50 -1.43 -12.38
C ALA A 69 -5.80 -1.63 -10.88
N HIS A 70 -7.08 -1.59 -10.48
CA HIS A 70 -7.50 -1.82 -9.10
C HIS A 70 -7.17 -3.24 -8.65
N ARG A 71 -7.48 -4.22 -9.49
CA ARG A 71 -7.17 -5.63 -9.23
C ARG A 71 -5.66 -5.86 -9.10
N LYS A 72 -4.86 -5.28 -10.00
CA LYS A 72 -3.41 -5.41 -9.95
C LYS A 72 -2.83 -4.81 -8.65
N ALA A 73 -3.31 -3.64 -8.24
CA ALA A 73 -2.88 -3.01 -7.00
C ALA A 73 -3.29 -3.81 -5.77
N TYR A 74 -4.51 -4.35 -5.75
CA TYR A 74 -4.99 -5.22 -4.66
C TYR A 74 -4.15 -6.49 -4.53
N ASP A 75 -3.93 -7.21 -5.63
CA ASP A 75 -3.14 -8.44 -5.63
C ASP A 75 -1.72 -8.19 -5.09
N GLU A 76 -1.12 -7.05 -5.46
CA GLU A 76 0.20 -6.68 -4.99
C GLU A 76 0.21 -6.27 -3.50
N ALA A 77 -0.78 -5.47 -3.07
CA ALA A 77 -0.95 -5.13 -1.65
C ALA A 77 -1.16 -6.39 -0.78
N SER A 78 -1.97 -7.35 -1.23
CA SER A 78 -2.20 -8.63 -0.54
C SER A 78 -0.90 -9.44 -0.42
N ARG A 79 -0.07 -9.49 -1.47
CA ARG A 79 1.23 -10.17 -1.42
C ARG A 79 2.16 -9.50 -0.40
N LEU A 80 2.25 -8.17 -0.42
CA LEU A 80 3.07 -7.44 0.56
C LEU A 80 2.58 -7.66 1.99
N TRP A 81 1.27 -7.70 2.20
CA TRP A 81 0.69 -8.01 3.51
C TRP A 81 1.12 -9.39 4.02
N LEU A 82 1.11 -10.41 3.16
CA LEU A 82 1.59 -11.75 3.52
C LEU A 82 3.09 -11.76 3.85
N ILE A 83 3.92 -11.06 3.07
CA ILE A 83 5.37 -10.99 3.30
C ILE A 83 5.67 -10.26 4.61
N THR A 84 4.97 -9.16 4.89
CA THR A 84 5.18 -8.35 6.10
C THR A 84 4.62 -9.01 7.36
N GLY A 85 3.54 -9.77 7.25
CA GLY A 85 2.99 -10.61 8.33
C GLY A 85 3.91 -11.76 8.76
N LEU A 86 4.94 -12.09 7.98
CA LEU A 86 5.97 -13.08 8.33
C LEU A 86 7.14 -12.48 9.11
N VAL A 87 7.16 -11.17 9.35
CA VAL A 87 8.17 -10.53 10.19
C VAL A 87 7.68 -10.56 11.64
N PRO A 88 8.24 -11.42 12.51
CA PRO A 88 7.91 -11.36 13.93
C PRO A 88 8.26 -9.97 14.47
N PRO A 89 7.45 -9.43 15.40
CA PRO A 89 7.84 -8.20 16.08
C PRO A 89 9.21 -8.44 16.70
N PHE A 90 10.14 -7.51 16.48
CA PHE A 90 11.42 -7.54 17.18
C PHE A 90 11.11 -7.45 18.68
N GLU A 91 11.25 -8.57 19.38
CA GLU A 91 11.27 -8.60 20.83
C GLU A 91 12.71 -8.23 21.24
N PRO A 92 12.95 -7.01 21.76
CA PRO A 92 14.25 -6.72 22.35
C PRO A 92 14.52 -7.75 23.46
N PRO A 93 15.76 -8.24 23.59
CA PRO A 93 16.09 -9.21 24.63
C PRO A 93 15.68 -8.63 25.99
N ALA A 94 14.99 -9.45 26.79
CA ALA A 94 14.60 -9.06 28.15
C ALA A 94 15.86 -8.63 28.91
N GLU A 95 15.93 -7.34 29.26
CA GLU A 95 17.00 -6.84 30.10
C GLU A 95 16.79 -7.39 31.52
N ASP A 96 17.80 -8.10 32.03
CA ASP A 96 17.85 -8.76 33.35
C ASP A 96 18.31 -7.77 34.43
#